data_AF-A0A7Y5Q1T4-F1
#
_entry.id   AF-A0A7Y5Q1T4-F1
#
_cell.length_a   1.000
_cell.length_b   1.000
_cell.length_c   1.000
_cell.angle_alpha   90.00
_cell.angle_beta   90.00
_cell.angle_gamma   90.00
#
_symmetry.space_group_name_H-M   'P 1'
#
loop_
_entity.id
_entity.type
_entity.pdbx_description
1 polymer ?
#
loop_
_entity_poly.entity_id
_entity_poly.type
_entity_poly.pdbx_seq_one_letter_code
_entity_poly.pdbx_strand_id
1 'polypeptide(L)'
;GTASYTCQVPAGSPPGLLGLNLLHPELGFAGTAYIDLVTPETKAAFAAAAAKVAAAGEHWLFLGDSLTDFLRGYNYVDQVNYWLQRTHGPGFTVRNAGVGGDYITRVWQRLNGEKTVHRLSMYEALYEPKPARVFIFLGHNDSKQSSASNFVQPLVAPADFELQYRQSIAKLKADTGASITLLSSTSSVFEICQANAERTRAAGRPASLFGRPEMLEQFNAIAQRVAQETGAGYIDVYEPTRTHPDKPTLFTADGVHLTLLGNHLVALRILESLAR
;
A
#
# COMPACT_ATOMS: atom_id res chain seq x y z
N GLY A 1 -4.67 0.36 -34.28
CA GLY A 1 -4.43 -1.07 -34.51
C GLY A 1 -3.82 -1.67 -33.26
N THR A 2 -3.92 -2.99 -33.09
CA THR A 2 -3.30 -3.70 -31.96
C THR A 2 -1.97 -4.29 -32.43
N ALA A 3 -0.89 -4.00 -31.72
CA ALA A 3 0.43 -4.61 -31.95
C ALA A 3 0.75 -5.52 -30.76
N SER A 4 1.19 -6.74 -31.05
CA SER A 4 1.61 -7.72 -30.04
C SER A 4 3.12 -7.95 -30.16
N TYR A 5 3.82 -7.85 -29.04
CA TYR A 5 5.26 -8.11 -28.96
C TYR A 5 5.50 -9.26 -27.99
N THR A 6 6.29 -10.24 -28.40
CA THR A 6 6.73 -11.34 -27.53
C THR A 6 8.17 -11.09 -27.12
N CYS A 7 8.41 -10.99 -25.82
CA CYS A 7 9.75 -10.97 -25.25
C CYS A 7 10.08 -12.35 -24.68
N GLN A 8 11.25 -12.89 -25.03
CA GLN A 8 11.78 -14.11 -24.41
C GLN A 8 12.71 -13.69 -23.27
N VAL A 9 12.33 -14.06 -22.04
CA VAL A 9 13.19 -13.88 -20.87
C VAL A 9 14.21 -15.03 -20.87
N PRO A 10 15.54 -14.75 -20.85
CA PRO A 10 16.55 -15.80 -20.86
C PRO A 10 16.35 -16.82 -19.74
N ALA A 11 16.53 -18.10 -20.06
CA ALA A 11 16.53 -19.16 -19.05
C ALA A 11 17.61 -18.86 -17.99
N GLY A 12 17.26 -18.96 -16.71
CA GLY A 12 18.15 -18.63 -15.60
C GLY A 12 18.21 -17.15 -15.22
N SER A 13 17.36 -16.29 -15.80
CA SER A 13 17.21 -14.91 -15.32
C SER A 13 16.86 -14.89 -13.83
N PRO A 14 17.58 -14.12 -12.98
CA PRO A 14 17.28 -14.06 -11.57
C PRO A 14 15.89 -13.44 -11.33
N PRO A 15 15.22 -13.80 -10.22
CA PRO A 15 14.02 -13.09 -9.79
C PRO A 15 14.27 -11.58 -9.66
N GLY A 16 13.26 -10.78 -9.99
CA GLY A 16 13.36 -9.33 -9.96
C GLY A 16 12.39 -8.66 -10.93
N LEU A 17 12.51 -7.34 -11.04
CA LEU A 17 11.67 -6.54 -11.94
C LEU A 17 12.35 -6.34 -13.29
N LEU A 18 11.71 -6.77 -14.37
CA LEU A 18 12.11 -6.38 -15.73
C LEU A 18 11.19 -5.27 -16.23
N GLY A 19 11.78 -4.21 -16.79
CA GLY A 19 11.06 -3.17 -17.52
C GLY A 19 11.12 -3.43 -19.03
N LEU A 20 9.96 -3.59 -19.65
CA LEU A 20 9.82 -3.58 -21.10
C LEU A 20 9.44 -2.17 -21.56
N ASN A 21 10.40 -1.48 -22.17
CA ASN A 21 10.20 -0.13 -22.70
C ASN A 21 9.80 -0.21 -24.18
N LEU A 22 8.61 0.27 -24.48
CA LEU A 22 8.12 0.49 -25.84
C LEU A 22 8.39 1.95 -26.19
N LEU A 23 9.20 2.18 -27.23
CA LEU A 23 9.54 3.51 -27.71
C LEU A 23 9.09 3.62 -29.17
N HIS A 24 8.32 4.67 -29.48
CA HIS A 24 7.96 5.03 -30.85
C HIS A 24 8.41 6.49 -31.11
N PRO A 25 9.68 6.71 -31.49
CA PRO A 25 10.28 8.05 -31.57
C PRO A 25 9.52 9.01 -32.48
N GLU A 26 9.04 8.53 -33.62
CA GLU A 26 8.35 9.36 -34.62
C GLU A 26 6.98 9.88 -34.14
N LEU A 27 6.32 9.16 -33.22
CA LEU A 27 5.03 9.55 -32.64
C LEU A 27 5.20 10.19 -31.25
N GLY A 28 6.44 10.29 -30.74
CA GLY A 28 6.71 10.78 -29.38
C GLY A 28 6.13 9.90 -28.28
N PHE A 29 5.85 8.62 -28.55
CA PHE A 29 5.26 7.71 -27.57
C PHE A 29 6.33 6.89 -26.86
N ALA A 30 6.23 6.84 -25.53
CA ALA A 30 6.97 5.91 -24.70
C ALA A 30 6.02 5.28 -23.68
N GLY A 31 6.16 3.97 -23.46
CA GLY A 31 5.43 3.24 -22.42
C GLY A 31 6.31 2.17 -21.82
N THR A 32 6.13 1.90 -20.52
CA THR A 32 6.84 0.83 -19.83
C THR A 32 5.83 -0.16 -19.29
N ALA A 33 6.03 -1.44 -19.60
CA ALA A 33 5.37 -2.54 -18.93
C ALA A 33 6.37 -3.20 -17.97
N TYR A 34 5.92 -3.54 -16.77
CA TYR A 34 6.76 -4.22 -15.79
C TYR A 34 6.43 -5.71 -15.74
N ILE A 35 7.47 -6.54 -15.68
CA ILE A 35 7.37 -7.99 -15.50
C ILE A 35 8.05 -8.32 -14.18
N ASP A 36 7.26 -8.83 -13.25
CA ASP A 36 7.73 -9.36 -11.98
C ASP A 36 8.15 -10.83 -12.16
N LEU A 37 9.46 -11.06 -12.26
CA LEU A 37 10.04 -12.39 -12.29
C LEU A 37 10.17 -12.92 -10.87
N VAL A 38 9.41 -13.97 -10.58
CA VAL A 38 9.39 -14.61 -9.26
C VAL A 38 9.90 -16.05 -9.34
N THR A 39 10.34 -16.61 -8.22
CA THR A 39 10.73 -18.02 -8.16
C THR A 39 9.50 -18.93 -8.36
N PRO A 40 9.70 -20.23 -8.71
CA PRO A 40 8.60 -21.19 -8.76
C PRO A 40 7.81 -21.28 -7.44
N GLU A 41 8.49 -21.16 -6.30
CA GLU A 41 7.90 -21.22 -4.97
C GLU A 41 7.01 -20.00 -4.71
N THR A 42 7.52 -18.79 -4.98
CA THR A 42 6.73 -17.55 -4.87
C THR A 42 5.52 -17.58 -5.81
N LYS A 43 5.71 -18.01 -7.06
CA LYS A 43 4.61 -18.20 -8.03
C LYS A 43 3.54 -19.15 -7.50
N ALA A 44 3.96 -20.30 -6.94
CA ALA A 44 3.04 -21.30 -6.40
C ALA A 44 2.29 -20.76 -5.17
N ALA A 45 2.97 -20.05 -4.27
CA ALA A 45 2.36 -19.45 -3.08
C ALA A 45 1.26 -18.45 -3.44
N PHE A 46 1.56 -17.51 -4.35
CA PHE A 46 0.57 -16.55 -4.82
C PHE A 46 -0.61 -17.21 -5.54
N ALA A 47 -0.34 -18.16 -6.44
CA ALA A 47 -1.39 -18.88 -7.15
C ALA A 47 -2.30 -19.65 -6.18
N ALA A 48 -1.73 -20.32 -5.18
CA ALA A 48 -2.47 -21.07 -4.18
C ALA A 48 -3.30 -20.15 -3.25
N ALA A 49 -2.76 -18.98 -2.87
CA ALA A 49 -3.49 -18.01 -2.07
C ALA A 49 -4.65 -17.41 -2.86
N ALA A 50 -4.40 -16.93 -4.08
CA ALA A 50 -5.41 -16.31 -4.94
C ALA A 50 -6.55 -17.29 -5.31
N ALA A 51 -6.25 -18.57 -5.55
CA ALA A 51 -7.25 -19.59 -5.86
C ALA A 51 -8.30 -19.79 -4.75
N LYS A 52 -8.00 -19.42 -3.51
CA LYS A 52 -8.90 -19.54 -2.34
C LYS A 52 -9.70 -18.27 -2.06
N VAL A 53 -9.45 -17.20 -2.81
CA VAL A 53 -10.17 -15.94 -2.65
C VAL A 53 -11.46 -16.01 -3.46
N ALA A 54 -12.60 -15.70 -2.84
CA ALA A 54 -13.86 -15.52 -3.56
C ALA A 54 -14.01 -14.05 -3.95
N ALA A 55 -13.72 -13.73 -5.22
CA ALA A 55 -13.75 -12.34 -5.74
C ALA A 55 -14.21 -12.23 -7.21
N ALA A 56 -14.90 -13.23 -7.74
CA ALA A 56 -15.32 -13.21 -9.15
C ALA A 56 -16.23 -12.02 -9.46
N GLY A 57 -15.82 -11.17 -10.42
CA GLY A 57 -16.57 -9.98 -10.83
C GLY A 57 -16.55 -8.82 -9.83
N GLU A 58 -15.76 -8.89 -8.76
CA GLU A 58 -15.65 -7.82 -7.77
C GLU A 58 -14.76 -6.65 -8.27
N HIS A 59 -15.07 -5.45 -7.79
CA HIS A 59 -14.18 -4.29 -7.86
C HIS A 59 -13.64 -3.98 -6.47
N TRP A 60 -12.31 -3.88 -6.31
CA TRP A 60 -11.69 -3.54 -5.03
C TRP A 60 -11.02 -2.18 -5.08
N LEU A 61 -11.13 -1.42 -3.98
CA LEU A 61 -10.54 -0.10 -3.83
C LEU A 61 -9.43 -0.13 -2.77
N PHE A 62 -8.28 0.45 -3.07
CA PHE A 62 -7.17 0.62 -2.14
C PHE A 62 -6.94 2.10 -1.86
N LEU A 63 -7.04 2.47 -0.59
CA LEU A 63 -6.68 3.78 -0.05
C LEU A 63 -5.41 3.63 0.79
N GLY A 64 -4.54 4.62 0.74
CA GLY A 64 -3.32 4.59 1.53
C GLY A 64 -2.36 5.70 1.16
N ASP A 65 -1.14 5.60 1.66
CA ASP A 65 -0.11 6.62 1.47
C ASP A 65 0.88 6.29 0.35
N SER A 66 2.14 6.69 0.49
CA SER A 66 3.18 6.41 -0.50
C SER A 66 3.46 4.92 -0.67
N LEU A 67 3.21 4.07 0.33
CA LEU A 67 3.38 2.62 0.18
C LEU A 67 2.32 2.03 -0.77
N THR A 68 1.15 2.67 -0.84
CA THR A 68 0.08 2.33 -1.79
C THR A 68 0.26 3.05 -3.13
N ASP A 69 0.74 4.30 -3.13
CA ASP A 69 0.85 5.13 -4.34
C ASP A 69 2.09 4.85 -5.19
N PHE A 70 3.26 4.61 -4.58
CA PHE A 70 4.50 4.50 -5.33
C PHE A 70 4.61 3.15 -6.05
N LEU A 71 5.53 3.08 -7.03
CA LEU A 71 5.83 1.86 -7.78
C LEU A 71 4.61 1.27 -8.53
N ARG A 72 3.66 2.12 -8.94
CA ARG A 72 2.49 1.69 -9.72
C ARG A 72 2.92 0.91 -10.96
N GLY A 73 2.18 -0.14 -11.24
CA GLY A 73 2.50 -1.17 -12.24
C GLY A 73 3.14 -2.42 -11.63
N TYR A 74 3.66 -2.37 -10.40
CA TYR A 74 4.29 -3.53 -9.75
C TYR A 74 4.28 -3.47 -8.21
N ASN A 75 3.55 -2.55 -7.59
CA ASN A 75 3.41 -2.51 -6.14
C ASN A 75 2.43 -3.60 -5.65
N TYR A 76 2.24 -3.71 -4.34
CA TYR A 76 1.41 -4.76 -3.75
C TYR A 76 -0.04 -4.75 -4.27
N VAL A 77 -0.58 -3.57 -4.61
CA VAL A 77 -1.93 -3.44 -5.18
C VAL A 77 -1.98 -4.05 -6.57
N ASP A 78 -0.98 -3.75 -7.41
CA ASP A 78 -0.86 -4.29 -8.76
C ASP A 78 -0.63 -5.81 -8.75
N GLN A 79 0.12 -6.31 -7.77
CA GLN A 79 0.34 -7.75 -7.58
C GLN A 79 -0.95 -8.47 -7.16
N VAL A 80 -1.71 -7.92 -6.19
CA VAL A 80 -3.03 -8.45 -5.82
C VAL A 80 -3.95 -8.46 -7.05
N ASN A 81 -3.99 -7.37 -7.81
CA ASN A 81 -4.78 -7.28 -9.04
C ASN A 81 -4.41 -8.37 -10.04
N TYR A 82 -3.11 -8.53 -10.34
CA TYR A 82 -2.62 -9.53 -11.28
C TYR A 82 -3.05 -10.95 -10.89
N TRP A 83 -2.84 -11.35 -9.63
CA TRP A 83 -3.11 -12.72 -9.19
C TRP A 83 -4.60 -13.05 -9.12
N LEU A 84 -5.43 -12.09 -8.72
CA LEU A 84 -6.89 -12.28 -8.68
C LEU A 84 -7.50 -12.20 -10.07
N GLN A 85 -7.06 -11.28 -10.93
CA GLN A 85 -7.53 -11.22 -12.32
C GLN A 85 -7.12 -12.48 -13.11
N ARG A 86 -5.93 -13.03 -12.85
CA ARG A 86 -5.51 -14.33 -13.42
C ARG A 86 -6.43 -15.46 -13.00
N THR A 87 -6.94 -15.44 -11.76
CA THR A 87 -7.79 -16.49 -11.19
C THR A 87 -9.25 -16.34 -11.59
N HIS A 88 -9.77 -15.11 -11.61
CA HIS A 88 -11.19 -14.81 -11.77
C HIS A 88 -11.56 -14.20 -13.12
N GLY A 89 -10.58 -13.97 -13.99
CA GLY A 89 -10.76 -13.37 -15.31
C GLY A 89 -10.91 -11.84 -15.26
N PRO A 90 -11.12 -11.22 -16.44
CA PRO A 90 -11.06 -9.76 -16.61
C PRO A 90 -12.19 -8.99 -15.93
N GLY A 91 -13.22 -9.69 -15.42
CA GLY A 91 -14.31 -9.07 -14.65
C GLY A 91 -13.89 -8.61 -13.25
N PHE A 92 -12.82 -9.19 -12.69
CA PHE A 92 -12.22 -8.68 -11.46
C PHE A 92 -11.35 -7.45 -11.76
N THR A 93 -11.49 -6.40 -10.96
CA THR A 93 -10.72 -5.17 -11.14
C THR A 93 -10.32 -4.54 -9.80
N VAL A 94 -9.25 -3.76 -9.83
CA VAL A 94 -8.76 -3.01 -8.67
C VAL A 94 -8.57 -1.54 -9.04
N ARG A 95 -8.91 -0.65 -8.12
CA ARG A 95 -8.53 0.77 -8.15
C ARG A 95 -7.51 1.07 -7.06
N ASN A 96 -6.34 1.53 -7.46
CA ASN A 96 -5.34 2.10 -6.56
C ASN A 96 -5.55 3.62 -6.43
N ALA A 97 -6.11 4.06 -5.30
CA ALA A 97 -6.31 5.46 -4.96
C ALA A 97 -5.39 5.93 -3.81
N GLY A 98 -4.23 5.28 -3.62
CA GLY A 98 -3.20 5.77 -2.71
C GLY A 98 -2.64 7.12 -3.14
N VAL A 99 -2.26 7.97 -2.18
CA VAL A 99 -1.59 9.26 -2.46
C VAL A 99 -0.37 9.42 -1.57
N GLY A 100 0.79 9.64 -2.19
CA GLY A 100 2.06 9.82 -1.49
C GLY A 100 2.01 10.87 -0.37
N GLY A 101 2.43 10.47 0.83
CA GLY A 101 2.46 11.34 2.01
C GLY A 101 1.10 11.54 2.69
N ASP A 102 0.09 10.75 2.35
CA ASP A 102 -1.17 10.71 3.08
C ASP A 102 -1.01 10.24 4.52
N TYR A 103 -1.96 10.67 5.32
CA TYR A 103 -2.29 10.21 6.67
C TYR A 103 -3.82 10.28 6.78
N ILE A 104 -4.40 9.70 7.83
CA ILE A 104 -5.86 9.50 7.93
C ILE A 104 -6.66 10.79 7.77
N THR A 105 -6.15 11.91 8.28
CA THR A 105 -6.80 13.22 8.09
C THR A 105 -6.92 13.57 6.62
N ARG A 106 -5.86 13.44 5.82
CA ARG A 106 -5.94 13.76 4.37
C ARG A 106 -6.89 12.83 3.64
N VAL A 107 -6.95 11.57 4.03
CA VAL A 107 -7.91 10.60 3.45
C VAL A 107 -9.33 11.04 3.79
N TRP A 108 -9.59 11.37 5.05
CA TRP A 108 -10.89 11.89 5.48
C TRP A 108 -11.28 13.18 4.73
N GLN A 109 -10.36 14.14 4.59
CA GLN A 109 -10.58 15.37 3.84
C GLN A 109 -10.94 15.09 2.37
N ARG A 110 -10.23 14.15 1.72
CA ARG A 110 -10.51 13.74 0.33
C ARG A 110 -11.85 13.03 0.20
N LEU A 111 -12.21 12.14 1.13
CA LEU A 111 -13.54 11.52 1.14
C LEU A 111 -14.66 12.56 1.22
N ASN A 112 -14.42 13.71 1.84
CA ASN A 112 -15.37 14.82 1.96
C ASN A 112 -15.24 15.89 0.86
N GLY A 113 -14.38 15.68 -0.15
CA GLY A 113 -14.26 16.60 -1.27
C GLY A 113 -13.64 17.95 -0.90
N GLU A 114 -12.81 18.02 0.16
CA GLU A 114 -12.17 19.27 0.57
C GLU A 114 -11.24 19.82 -0.53
N LYS A 115 -11.58 20.97 -1.12
CA LYS A 115 -10.92 21.50 -2.32
C LYS A 115 -9.43 21.80 -2.17
N THR A 116 -8.97 22.03 -0.95
CA THR A 116 -7.58 22.36 -0.63
C THR A 116 -6.71 21.14 -0.34
N VAL A 117 -7.31 19.94 -0.28
CA VAL A 117 -6.55 18.72 0.01
C VAL A 117 -5.63 18.37 -1.16
N HIS A 118 -4.42 17.93 -0.83
CA HIS A 118 -3.43 17.52 -1.83
C HIS A 118 -3.98 16.41 -2.73
N ARG A 119 -3.85 16.59 -4.06
CA ARG A 119 -4.25 15.62 -5.09
C ARG A 119 -5.69 15.10 -4.94
N LEU A 120 -6.64 16.02 -4.70
CA LEU A 120 -8.07 15.71 -4.65
C LEU A 120 -8.56 14.87 -5.85
N SER A 121 -8.03 15.12 -7.05
CA SER A 121 -8.42 14.44 -8.28
C SER A 121 -8.24 12.92 -8.25
N MET A 122 -7.40 12.38 -7.37
CA MET A 122 -7.25 10.93 -7.19
C MET A 122 -8.56 10.25 -6.71
N TYR A 123 -9.46 11.02 -6.10
CA TYR A 123 -10.77 10.58 -5.61
C TYR A 123 -11.92 10.98 -6.54
N GLU A 124 -11.64 11.52 -7.74
CA GLU A 124 -12.67 11.74 -8.76
C GLU A 124 -13.32 10.41 -9.16
N ALA A 125 -14.65 10.36 -9.12
CA ALA A 125 -15.44 9.15 -9.36
C ALA A 125 -14.93 7.94 -8.54
N LEU A 126 -14.50 8.15 -7.29
CA LEU A 126 -13.81 7.14 -6.46
C LEU A 126 -14.50 5.78 -6.44
N TYR A 127 -15.83 5.78 -6.42
CA TYR A 127 -16.68 4.60 -6.31
C TYR A 127 -17.20 4.11 -7.67
N GLU A 128 -16.53 4.44 -8.78
CA GLU A 128 -16.86 3.95 -10.10
C GLU A 128 -15.69 3.12 -10.67
N PRO A 129 -15.87 1.79 -10.88
CA PRO A 129 -17.02 0.97 -10.47
C PRO A 129 -17.24 0.92 -8.95
N LYS A 130 -18.45 0.58 -8.51
CA LYS A 130 -18.78 0.50 -7.08
C LYS A 130 -17.99 -0.62 -6.40
N PRO A 131 -17.15 -0.32 -5.39
CA PRO A 131 -16.30 -1.34 -4.80
C PRO A 131 -17.12 -2.31 -3.93
N ALA A 132 -16.80 -3.61 -4.03
CA ALA A 132 -17.26 -4.63 -3.09
C ALA A 132 -16.39 -4.65 -1.82
N ARG A 133 -15.11 -4.25 -1.95
CA ARG A 133 -14.15 -4.18 -0.85
C ARG A 133 -13.32 -2.90 -0.89
N VAL A 134 -13.02 -2.36 0.28
CA VAL A 134 -12.09 -1.25 0.44
C VAL A 134 -11.00 -1.62 1.43
N PHE A 135 -9.75 -1.42 1.03
CA PHE A 135 -8.57 -1.59 1.88
C PHE A 135 -8.01 -0.21 2.24
N ILE A 136 -7.64 -0.01 3.51
CA ILE A 136 -6.97 1.20 3.98
C ILE A 136 -5.62 0.81 4.59
N PHE A 137 -4.52 1.32 4.02
CA PHE A 137 -3.17 1.09 4.50
C PHE A 137 -2.51 2.42 4.87
N LEU A 138 -2.57 2.76 6.16
CA LEU A 138 -2.03 3.99 6.75
C LEU A 138 -1.43 3.68 8.13
N GLY A 139 -0.81 4.68 8.76
CA GLY A 139 -0.17 4.56 10.08
C GLY A 139 1.27 5.04 10.06
N HIS A 140 2.00 4.88 8.95
CA HIS A 140 3.40 5.32 8.84
C HIS A 140 3.53 6.84 8.93
N ASN A 141 2.79 7.56 8.10
CA ASN A 141 2.81 9.01 8.10
C ASN A 141 2.09 9.60 9.32
N ASP A 142 1.07 8.93 9.83
CA ASP A 142 0.31 9.33 11.00
C ASP A 142 1.19 9.35 12.26
N SER A 143 1.99 8.30 12.44
CA SER A 143 2.88 8.09 13.58
C SER A 143 4.24 8.77 13.45
N LYS A 144 4.61 9.29 12.27
CA LYS A 144 5.91 9.94 12.07
C LYS A 144 6.04 11.16 12.97
N GLN A 145 7.25 11.41 13.45
CA GLN A 145 7.53 12.52 14.36
C GLN A 145 8.40 13.56 13.68
N SER A 146 8.21 14.84 13.98
CA SER A 146 8.96 15.93 13.35
C SER A 146 10.11 16.42 14.22
N SER A 147 11.20 16.88 13.60
CA SER A 147 12.26 17.58 14.31
C SER A 147 11.77 18.85 15.01
N ALA A 148 10.68 19.46 14.53
CA ALA A 148 10.05 20.62 15.17
C ALA A 148 9.50 20.31 16.57
N SER A 149 9.14 19.05 16.84
CA SER A 149 8.68 18.58 18.16
C SER A 149 9.77 17.79 18.90
N ASN A 150 11.04 17.92 18.50
CA ASN A 150 12.15 17.09 18.97
C ASN A 150 11.87 15.58 18.85
N PHE A 151 11.12 15.18 17.81
CA PHE A 151 10.70 13.81 17.59
C PHE A 151 9.90 13.21 18.76
N VAL A 152 9.04 14.02 19.38
CA VAL A 152 8.16 13.58 20.48
C VAL A 152 6.73 13.40 19.99
N GLN A 153 6.20 14.39 19.26
CA GLN A 153 4.80 14.37 18.83
C GLN A 153 4.65 13.68 17.47
N PRO A 154 3.69 12.75 17.32
CA PRO A 154 3.31 12.20 16.02
C PRO A 154 2.64 13.28 15.16
N LEU A 155 2.58 13.05 13.85
CA LEU A 155 1.93 13.97 12.90
C LEU A 155 0.43 14.11 13.19
N VAL A 156 -0.22 13.00 13.52
CA VAL A 156 -1.64 12.96 13.88
C VAL A 156 -1.75 12.60 15.35
N ALA A 157 -2.54 13.34 16.12
CA ALA A 157 -2.81 12.94 17.50
C ALA A 157 -3.53 11.57 17.52
N PRO A 158 -3.19 10.66 18.45
CA PRO A 158 -3.82 9.34 18.51
C PRO A 158 -5.37 9.38 18.56
N ALA A 159 -5.93 10.36 19.26
CA ALA A 159 -7.38 10.57 19.34
C ALA A 159 -8.00 10.99 17.99
N ASP A 160 -7.32 11.86 17.23
CA ASP A 160 -7.78 12.26 15.89
C ASP A 160 -7.67 11.09 14.92
N PHE A 161 -6.60 10.29 15.03
CA PHE A 161 -6.41 9.09 14.22
C PHE A 161 -7.55 8.09 14.43
N GLU A 162 -7.89 7.82 15.69
CA GLU A 162 -9.02 6.97 16.05
C GLU A 162 -10.36 7.51 15.51
N LEU A 163 -10.65 8.78 15.77
CA LEU A 163 -11.89 9.43 15.36
C LEU A 163 -12.05 9.37 13.83
N GLN A 164 -11.02 9.75 13.09
CA GLN A 164 -11.08 9.86 11.63
C GLN A 164 -11.10 8.49 10.95
N TYR A 165 -10.49 7.45 11.54
CA TYR A 165 -10.69 6.09 11.06
C TYR A 165 -12.15 5.65 11.19
N ARG A 166 -12.79 5.90 12.34
CA ARG A 166 -14.21 5.58 12.54
C ARG A 166 -15.11 6.32 11.55
N GLN A 167 -14.86 7.62 11.36
CA GLN A 167 -15.60 8.45 10.41
C GLN A 167 -15.41 7.97 8.97
N SER A 168 -14.17 7.67 8.58
CA SER A 168 -13.86 7.17 7.23
C SER A 168 -14.52 5.82 6.96
N ILE A 169 -14.47 4.88 7.91
CA ILE A 169 -15.13 3.57 7.78
C ILE A 169 -16.66 3.74 7.67
N ALA A 170 -17.27 4.55 8.55
CA ALA A 170 -18.71 4.79 8.52
C ALA A 170 -19.15 5.40 7.19
N LYS A 171 -18.42 6.40 6.69
CA LYS A 171 -18.69 7.03 5.40
C LYS A 171 -18.53 6.06 4.24
N LEU A 172 -17.42 5.31 4.18
CA LEU A 172 -17.20 4.33 3.12
C LEU A 172 -18.29 3.25 3.11
N LYS A 173 -18.70 2.74 4.28
CA LYS A 173 -19.82 1.80 4.39
C LYS A 173 -21.14 2.41 3.91
N ALA A 174 -21.44 3.65 4.28
CA ALA A 174 -22.66 4.34 3.85
C ALA A 174 -22.68 4.59 2.33
N ASP A 175 -21.56 5.04 1.76
CA ASP A 175 -21.47 5.40 0.34
C ASP A 175 -21.41 4.16 -0.57
N THR A 176 -20.79 3.08 -0.10
CA THR A 176 -20.46 1.92 -0.96
C THR A 176 -21.13 0.61 -0.55
N GLY A 177 -21.45 0.40 0.72
CA GLY A 177 -21.86 -0.91 1.26
C GLY A 177 -20.74 -1.96 1.24
N ALA A 178 -19.50 -1.58 0.90
CA ALA A 178 -18.36 -2.48 0.80
C ALA A 178 -17.92 -3.03 2.16
N SER A 179 -17.32 -4.23 2.16
CA SER A 179 -16.53 -4.67 3.31
C SER A 179 -15.25 -3.83 3.40
N ILE A 180 -14.93 -3.32 4.58
CA ILE A 180 -13.74 -2.50 4.81
C ILE A 180 -12.69 -3.35 5.54
N THR A 181 -11.43 -3.26 5.14
CA THR A 181 -10.31 -3.92 5.80
C THR A 181 -9.17 -2.92 6.02
N LEU A 182 -8.67 -2.85 7.26
CA LEU A 182 -7.51 -2.04 7.60
C LEU A 182 -6.24 -2.89 7.55
N LEU A 183 -5.16 -2.36 7.03
CA LEU A 183 -3.83 -2.95 7.15
C LEU A 183 -3.10 -2.21 8.28
N SER A 184 -2.44 -2.95 9.16
CA SER A 184 -1.46 -2.36 10.06
C SER A 184 -0.37 -1.64 9.26
N SER A 185 0.36 -0.71 9.86
CA SER A 185 1.63 -0.26 9.29
C SER A 185 2.59 -1.45 9.13
N THR A 186 3.54 -1.39 8.21
CA THR A 186 4.70 -2.29 8.24
C THR A 186 5.68 -1.84 9.32
N SER A 187 6.52 -2.75 9.79
CA SER A 187 7.62 -2.43 10.71
C SER A 187 8.77 -1.84 9.89
N SER A 188 8.82 -0.51 9.73
CA SER A 188 9.95 0.17 9.07
C SER A 188 11.29 -0.18 9.73
N VAL A 189 12.40 -0.01 9.01
CA VAL A 189 13.76 -0.20 9.56
C VAL A 189 14.14 1.05 10.35
N PHE A 190 13.87 1.04 11.66
CA PHE A 190 13.98 2.21 12.52
C PHE A 190 15.39 2.81 12.54
N GLU A 191 16.41 1.97 12.54
CA GLU A 191 17.82 2.37 12.59
C GLU A 191 18.20 3.19 11.35
N ILE A 192 17.71 2.78 10.16
CA ILE A 192 17.90 3.52 8.91
C ILE A 192 17.11 4.84 8.96
N CYS A 193 15.86 4.80 9.42
CA CYS A 193 15.00 5.98 9.55
C CYS A 193 15.63 7.03 10.48
N GLN A 194 16.15 6.58 11.63
CA GLN A 194 16.81 7.41 12.62
C GLN A 194 18.08 8.05 12.05
N ALA A 195 18.97 7.27 11.45
CA ALA A 195 20.19 7.77 10.85
C ALA A 195 19.90 8.82 9.75
N ASN A 196 18.86 8.60 8.95
CA ASN A 196 18.41 9.54 7.91
C ASN A 196 17.86 10.84 8.52
N ALA A 197 17.05 10.74 9.57
CA ALA A 197 16.50 11.91 10.28
C ALA A 197 17.61 12.73 10.95
N GLU A 198 18.57 12.09 11.60
CA GLU A 198 19.72 12.73 12.24
C GLU A 198 20.61 13.44 11.21
N ARG A 199 20.92 12.79 10.09
CA ARG A 199 21.66 13.39 8.97
C ARG A 199 20.94 14.63 8.42
N THR A 200 19.62 14.55 8.27
CA THR A 200 18.80 15.67 7.77
C THR A 200 18.80 16.84 8.75
N ARG A 201 18.66 16.55 10.04
CA ARG A 201 18.73 17.54 11.12
C ARG A 201 20.11 18.20 11.22
N ALA A 202 21.20 17.43 11.13
CA ALA A 202 22.57 17.94 11.14
C ALA A 202 22.86 18.88 9.94
N ALA A 203 22.18 18.65 8.81
CA ALA A 203 22.21 19.55 7.66
C ALA A 203 21.31 20.79 7.79
N GLY A 204 20.73 21.05 8.98
CA GLY A 204 19.86 22.21 9.24
C GLY A 204 18.50 22.17 8.55
N ARG A 205 18.05 20.98 8.08
CA ARG A 205 16.76 20.82 7.38
C ARG A 205 15.71 20.21 8.30
N PRO A 206 14.41 20.55 8.11
CA PRO A 206 13.32 19.85 8.78
C PRO A 206 13.40 18.34 8.51
N ALA A 207 13.41 17.55 9.58
CA ALA A 207 13.53 16.10 9.50
C ALA A 207 12.25 15.43 10.01
N SER A 208 11.90 14.31 9.40
CA SER A 208 10.85 13.40 9.89
C SER A 208 11.50 12.11 10.35
N LEU A 209 11.14 11.65 11.54
CA LEU A 209 11.50 10.35 12.07
C LEU A 209 10.33 9.40 11.88
N PHE A 210 10.54 8.37 11.06
CA PHE A 210 9.60 7.29 10.84
C PHE A 210 10.01 6.06 11.64
N GLY A 211 9.09 5.11 11.78
CA GLY A 211 9.45 3.74 12.09
C GLY A 211 9.74 3.45 13.57
N ARG A 212 9.55 4.41 14.48
CA ARG A 212 9.73 4.16 15.92
C ARG A 212 8.76 3.05 16.36
N PRO A 213 9.24 1.90 16.86
CA PRO A 213 8.40 0.75 17.15
C PRO A 213 7.22 1.08 18.07
N GLU A 214 7.47 1.81 19.16
CA GLU A 214 6.41 2.13 20.13
C GLU A 214 5.31 3.00 19.52
N MET A 215 5.66 3.88 18.56
CA MET A 215 4.69 4.72 17.86
C MET A 215 3.90 3.90 16.83
N LEU A 216 4.57 3.05 16.04
CA LEU A 216 3.87 2.19 15.07
C LEU A 216 2.91 1.23 15.80
N GLU A 217 3.36 0.61 16.88
CA GLU A 217 2.57 -0.34 17.66
C GLU A 217 1.36 0.34 18.32
N GLN A 218 1.52 1.57 18.83
CA GLN A 218 0.41 2.35 19.37
C GLN A 218 -0.67 2.61 18.30
N PHE A 219 -0.27 3.06 17.10
CA PHE A 219 -1.22 3.37 16.03
C PHE A 219 -1.85 2.10 15.44
N ASN A 220 -1.10 1.00 15.34
CA ASN A 220 -1.62 -0.30 14.94
C ASN A 220 -2.65 -0.83 15.92
N ALA A 221 -2.41 -0.71 17.22
CA ALA A 221 -3.38 -1.09 18.25
C ALA A 221 -4.68 -0.28 18.16
N ILE A 222 -4.59 1.02 17.87
CA ILE A 222 -5.77 1.87 17.63
C ILE A 222 -6.52 1.40 16.38
N ALA A 223 -5.82 1.20 15.25
CA ALA A 223 -6.45 0.74 14.01
C ALA A 223 -7.14 -0.62 14.19
N GLN A 224 -6.48 -1.57 14.88
CA GLN A 224 -7.05 -2.89 15.18
C GLN A 224 -8.31 -2.78 16.04
N ARG A 225 -8.28 -1.97 17.11
CA ARG A 225 -9.45 -1.72 17.96
C ARG A 225 -10.60 -1.11 17.17
N VAL A 226 -10.33 -0.09 16.36
CA VAL A 226 -11.35 0.54 15.51
C VAL A 226 -11.92 -0.47 14.51
N ALA A 227 -11.10 -1.32 13.90
CA ALA A 227 -11.57 -2.35 12.99
C ALA A 227 -12.53 -3.32 13.70
N GLN A 228 -12.17 -3.80 14.89
CA GLN A 228 -13.02 -4.69 15.68
C GLN A 228 -14.36 -4.03 16.04
N GLU A 229 -14.34 -2.82 16.58
CA GLU A 229 -15.55 -2.14 17.05
C GLU A 229 -16.49 -1.70 15.92
N THR A 230 -15.95 -1.45 14.73
CA THR A 230 -16.74 -1.08 13.55
C THR A 230 -17.15 -2.27 12.69
N GLY A 231 -16.71 -3.49 13.03
CA GLY A 231 -16.91 -4.68 12.19
C GLY A 231 -16.22 -4.57 10.83
N ALA A 232 -15.04 -3.97 10.79
CA ALA A 232 -14.12 -4.01 9.64
C ALA A 232 -13.10 -5.15 9.84
N GLY A 233 -12.51 -5.62 8.74
CA GLY A 233 -11.37 -6.53 8.78
C GLY A 233 -10.10 -5.83 9.24
N TYR A 234 -9.15 -6.61 9.76
CA TYR A 234 -7.81 -6.15 10.08
C TYR A 234 -6.79 -7.18 9.59
N ILE A 235 -5.78 -6.72 8.85
CA ILE A 235 -4.67 -7.54 8.38
C ILE A 235 -3.40 -7.02 9.02
N ASP A 236 -2.74 -7.88 9.78
CA ASP A 236 -1.42 -7.59 10.34
C ASP A 236 -0.33 -7.85 9.28
N VAL A 237 0.29 -6.75 8.83
CA VAL A 237 1.51 -6.75 8.03
C VAL A 237 2.71 -6.20 8.81
N TYR A 238 2.51 -5.78 10.07
CA TYR A 238 3.55 -5.33 10.97
C TYR A 238 4.39 -6.51 11.43
N GLU A 239 3.75 -7.53 12.00
CA GLU A 239 4.46 -8.66 12.59
C GLU A 239 5.30 -9.44 11.56
N PRO A 240 4.76 -9.77 10.36
CA PRO A 240 5.54 -10.44 9.33
C PRO A 240 6.73 -9.62 8.81
N THR A 241 6.63 -8.29 8.82
CA THR A 241 7.77 -7.43 8.43
C THR A 241 8.75 -7.20 9.58
N ARG A 242 8.28 -7.20 10.83
CA ARG A 242 9.11 -7.07 12.03
C ARG A 242 9.99 -8.30 12.25
N THR A 243 9.45 -9.49 12.05
CA THR A 243 10.11 -10.77 12.30
C THR A 243 10.80 -11.37 11.07
N HIS A 244 10.79 -10.65 9.94
CA HIS A 244 11.47 -11.12 8.73
C HIS A 244 12.97 -11.30 8.99
N PRO A 245 13.57 -12.48 8.71
CA PRO A 245 14.96 -12.78 9.05
C PRO A 245 15.96 -11.77 8.47
N ASP A 246 15.68 -11.25 7.28
CA ASP A 246 16.43 -10.18 6.65
C ASP A 246 15.53 -8.97 6.40
N LYS A 247 14.98 -8.39 7.47
CA LYS A 247 14.05 -7.26 7.42
C LYS A 247 14.49 -6.12 6.49
N PRO A 248 15.77 -5.66 6.48
CA PRO A 248 16.19 -4.57 5.60
C PRO A 248 15.92 -4.82 4.11
N THR A 249 15.94 -6.06 3.63
CA THR A 249 15.65 -6.37 2.21
C THR A 249 14.23 -6.05 1.78
N LEU A 250 13.30 -5.91 2.73
CA LEU A 250 11.91 -5.54 2.46
C LEU A 250 11.73 -4.04 2.19
N PHE A 251 12.73 -3.22 2.53
CA PHE A 251 12.62 -1.76 2.49
C PHE A 251 13.69 -1.12 1.61
N THR A 252 13.35 0.01 0.98
CA THR A 252 14.33 0.80 0.24
C THR A 252 15.32 1.47 1.19
N ALA A 253 16.30 2.19 0.64
CA ALA A 253 17.36 2.85 1.42
C ALA A 253 16.86 3.89 2.44
N ASP A 254 15.60 4.30 2.40
CA ASP A 254 15.00 5.16 3.42
C ASP A 254 14.49 4.42 4.66
N GLY A 255 14.38 3.09 4.60
CA GLY A 255 13.87 2.24 5.67
C GLY A 255 12.34 2.25 5.82
N VAL A 256 11.60 2.97 4.97
CA VAL A 256 10.14 3.13 5.05
C VAL A 256 9.43 2.51 3.85
N HIS A 257 9.81 2.88 2.63
CA HIS A 257 9.14 2.39 1.43
C HIS A 257 9.54 0.96 1.12
N LEU A 258 8.63 0.20 0.53
CA LEU A 258 8.84 -1.22 0.25
C LEU A 258 9.70 -1.42 -1.00
N THR A 259 10.58 -2.42 -0.96
CA THR A 259 11.18 -3.01 -2.17
C THR A 259 10.14 -3.86 -2.90
N LEU A 260 10.52 -4.45 -4.05
CA LEU A 260 9.69 -5.46 -4.71
C LEU A 260 9.36 -6.62 -3.75
N LEU A 261 10.35 -7.10 -2.99
CA LEU A 261 10.15 -8.16 -2.00
C LEU A 261 9.22 -7.74 -0.86
N GLY A 262 9.35 -6.50 -0.38
CA GLY A 262 8.40 -5.94 0.59
C GLY A 262 6.96 -5.90 0.06
N ASN A 263 6.79 -5.52 -1.22
CA ASN A 263 5.49 -5.55 -1.87
C ASN A 263 4.96 -6.98 -2.03
N HIS A 264 5.80 -7.96 -2.37
CA HIS A 264 5.42 -9.38 -2.43
C HIS A 264 4.86 -9.86 -1.10
N LEU A 265 5.55 -9.55 0.00
CA LEU A 265 5.11 -9.94 1.33
C LEU A 265 3.74 -9.35 1.66
N VAL A 266 3.55 -8.04 1.45
CA VAL A 266 2.26 -7.38 1.72
C VAL A 266 1.14 -7.95 0.85
N ALA A 267 1.37 -8.11 -0.46
CA ALA A 267 0.39 -8.66 -1.39
C ALA A 267 -0.02 -10.10 -1.01
N LEU A 268 0.95 -10.95 -0.68
CA LEU A 268 0.68 -12.32 -0.28
C LEU A 268 -0.12 -12.37 1.03
N ARG A 269 0.21 -11.53 2.02
CA ARG A 269 -0.55 -11.45 3.28
C ARG A 269 -2.00 -11.03 3.07
N ILE A 270 -2.26 -10.12 2.14
CA ILE A 270 -3.63 -9.76 1.76
C ILE A 270 -4.36 -10.98 1.21
N LEU A 271 -3.79 -11.68 0.23
CA LEU A 271 -4.44 -12.85 -0.38
C LEU A 271 -4.66 -13.98 0.64
N GLU A 272 -3.66 -14.28 1.48
CA GLU A 272 -3.77 -15.28 2.55
C GLU A 272 -4.86 -14.94 3.57
N SER A 273 -5.01 -13.67 3.94
CA SER A 273 -6.04 -13.24 4.89
C SER A 273 -7.47 -13.36 4.34
N LEU A 274 -7.61 -13.38 3.02
CA LEU A 274 -8.89 -13.45 2.32
C LEU A 274 -9.23 -14.86 1.85
N ALA A 275 -8.26 -15.78 1.90
CA ALA A 275 -8.42 -17.18 1.55
C ALA A 275 -9.46 -17.84 2.46
N ARG A 276 -10.38 -18.59 1.86
CA ARG A 276 -11.40 -19.39 2.56
C ARG A 276 -11.31 -20.85 2.14
#